data_AF-A0A1G1ZR98-F1
#
_entry.id   AF-A0A1G1ZR98-F1
#
_cell.length_a   1.000
_cell.length_b   1.000
_cell.length_c   1.000
_cell.angle_alpha   90.00
_cell.angle_beta   90.00
_cell.angle_gamma   90.00
#
_symmetry.space_group_name_H-M   'P 1'
#
loop_
_entity.id
_entity.type
_entity.pdbx_description
1 polymer ?
#
loop_
_entity_poly.entity_id
_entity_poly.type
_entity_poly.pdbx_seq_one_letter_code
_entity_poly.pdbx_strand_id
1 'polypeptide(L)'
;MAKSPFLILPLILLIIIANIANFYKEDIENIKDTLYWVIHRISLNPEVIEPLQKPSTRIETPTKTTTETPKTISTTPLRATHNEIPNPTLTAPQIIEWTNKERRNQGLDPLQENATLNLIATKKIEDMFRRQYFAHISPSSTSAGDIAREVGYEFISIGENLALGNFKNEEALVAAWMGSEGHRANILKPTYAEIGVAAKRSIFEGRLTWMSVQIFGIPQSLCPHPNELTRTYIEQHDASLTGLQETLEAQKEALLKEKETTEDRNAYSEKVREYNMLVNEYNNLIGETRKLIDTYNSETRAYNDCLSTYH
;
A
#
# COMPACT_ATOMS: atom_id res chain seq x y z
N MET A 1 103.10 -19.87 -45.03
CA MET A 1 102.36 -19.39 -43.84
C MET A 1 101.07 -18.73 -44.30
N ALA A 2 100.01 -19.50 -44.49
CA ALA A 2 98.70 -18.96 -44.84
C ALA A 2 97.91 -18.72 -43.54
N LYS A 3 97.68 -17.45 -43.18
CA LYS A 3 96.85 -17.08 -42.03
C LYS A 3 95.41 -17.50 -42.34
N SER A 4 94.86 -18.41 -41.54
CA SER A 4 93.51 -18.94 -41.72
C SER A 4 92.45 -17.84 -41.49
N PRO A 5 91.39 -17.75 -42.32
CA PRO A 5 90.33 -16.76 -42.17
C PRO A 5 89.18 -17.26 -41.27
N PHE A 6 89.48 -18.05 -40.23
CA PHE A 6 88.45 -18.79 -39.47
C PHE A 6 87.73 -18.01 -38.35
N LEU A 7 88.04 -16.74 -38.12
CA LEU A 7 87.44 -15.94 -37.04
C LEU A 7 86.37 -14.93 -37.50
N ILE A 8 86.15 -14.77 -38.81
CA ILE A 8 85.26 -13.72 -39.33
C ILE A 8 83.79 -14.19 -39.38
N LEU A 9 83.55 -15.48 -39.68
CA LEU A 9 82.20 -16.04 -39.86
C LEU A 9 81.36 -16.13 -38.55
N PRO A 10 81.92 -16.59 -37.40
CA PRO A 10 81.16 -16.67 -36.16
C PRO A 10 80.78 -15.28 -35.61
N LEU A 11 81.66 -14.28 -35.82
CA LEU A 11 81.44 -12.91 -35.38
C LEU A 11 80.33 -12.23 -36.21
N ILE A 12 80.30 -12.46 -37.53
CA ILE A 12 79.23 -11.96 -38.41
C ILE A 12 77.87 -12.57 -38.04
N LEU A 13 77.82 -13.88 -37.73
CA LEU A 13 76.59 -14.54 -37.31
C LEU A 13 76.07 -14.01 -35.96
N LEU A 14 76.96 -13.76 -35.00
CA LEU A 14 76.60 -13.12 -33.72
C LEU A 14 76.09 -11.69 -33.92
N ILE A 15 76.68 -10.91 -34.83
CA ILE A 15 76.21 -9.56 -35.17
C ILE A 15 74.84 -9.61 -35.85
N ILE A 16 74.59 -10.56 -36.74
CA ILE A 16 73.29 -10.75 -37.39
C ILE A 16 72.23 -11.18 -36.38
N ILE A 17 72.52 -12.14 -35.49
CA ILE A 17 71.61 -12.58 -34.43
C ILE A 17 71.33 -11.43 -33.45
N ALA A 18 72.36 -10.67 -33.06
CA ALA A 18 72.19 -9.50 -32.20
C ALA A 18 71.36 -8.41 -32.88
N ASN A 19 71.56 -8.13 -34.17
CA ASN A 19 70.76 -7.16 -34.92
C ASN A 19 69.30 -7.63 -35.10
N ILE A 20 69.07 -8.92 -35.38
CA ILE A 20 67.72 -9.49 -35.47
C ILE A 20 67.02 -9.42 -34.10
N ALA A 21 67.72 -9.75 -33.01
CA ALA A 21 67.17 -9.63 -31.66
C ALA A 21 66.89 -8.17 -31.28
N ASN A 22 67.75 -7.22 -31.67
CA ASN A 22 67.51 -5.79 -31.45
C ASN A 22 66.32 -5.28 -32.28
N PHE A 23 66.17 -5.73 -33.52
CA PHE A 23 65.04 -5.39 -34.40
C PHE A 23 63.71 -5.88 -33.82
N TYR A 24 63.62 -7.14 -33.39
CA TYR A 24 62.41 -7.64 -32.73
C TYR A 24 62.16 -6.99 -31.35
N LYS A 25 63.21 -6.58 -30.64
CA LYS A 25 63.08 -5.84 -29.38
C LYS A 25 62.51 -4.43 -29.60
N GLU A 26 62.95 -3.73 -30.65
CA GLU A 26 62.38 -2.45 -31.07
C GLU A 26 60.90 -2.62 -31.45
N ASP A 27 60.55 -3.64 -32.23
CA ASP A 27 59.15 -3.92 -32.60
C ASP A 27 58.26 -4.21 -31.36
N ILE A 28 58.77 -4.97 -30.39
CA ILE A 28 58.03 -5.27 -29.15
C ILE A 28 57.86 -4.02 -28.27
N GLU A 29 58.90 -3.20 -28.10
CA GLU A 29 58.78 -1.93 -27.35
C GLU A 29 57.84 -0.96 -28.08
N ASN A 30 57.88 -0.91 -29.42
CA ASN A 30 56.97 -0.08 -30.21
C ASN A 30 55.50 -0.56 -30.10
N ILE A 31 55.26 -1.88 -30.02
CA ILE A 31 53.92 -2.44 -29.74
C ILE A 31 53.49 -2.11 -28.31
N LYS A 32 54.36 -2.20 -27.31
CA LYS A 32 54.04 -1.81 -25.93
C LYS A 32 53.73 -0.33 -25.82
N ASP A 33 54.52 0.52 -26.48
CA ASP A 33 54.30 1.97 -26.51
C ASP A 33 53.01 2.32 -27.24
N THR A 34 52.71 1.64 -28.35
CA THR A 34 51.44 1.80 -29.07
C THR A 34 50.26 1.34 -28.22
N LEU A 35 50.36 0.19 -27.55
CA LEU A 35 49.32 -0.35 -26.68
C LEU A 35 49.13 0.54 -25.44
N TYR A 36 50.22 1.01 -24.84
CA TYR A 36 50.20 1.97 -23.74
C TYR A 36 49.56 3.28 -24.17
N TRP A 37 49.91 3.80 -25.34
CA TRP A 37 49.31 5.01 -25.90
C TRP A 37 47.83 4.82 -26.23
N VAL A 38 47.40 3.67 -26.76
CA VAL A 38 45.99 3.37 -27.02
C VAL A 38 45.20 3.25 -25.71
N ILE A 39 45.69 2.48 -24.74
CA ILE A 39 45.05 2.32 -23.42
C ILE A 39 44.99 3.66 -22.69
N HIS A 40 46.08 4.43 -22.72
CA HIS A 40 46.14 5.76 -22.14
C HIS A 40 45.13 6.69 -22.83
N ARG A 41 45.08 6.72 -24.16
CA ARG A 41 44.14 7.58 -24.91
C ARG A 41 42.67 7.19 -24.70
N ILE A 42 42.36 5.91 -24.55
CA ILE A 42 41.02 5.43 -24.15
C ILE A 42 40.70 5.87 -22.71
N SER A 43 41.66 5.75 -21.79
CA SER A 43 41.54 6.19 -20.40
C SER A 43 41.37 7.71 -20.24
N LEU A 44 41.82 8.50 -21.23
CA LEU A 44 41.75 9.96 -21.28
C LEU A 44 40.54 10.51 -22.04
N ASN A 45 39.63 9.65 -22.46
CA ASN A 45 38.42 10.08 -23.16
C ASN A 45 37.24 9.15 -22.84
N PRO A 46 36.87 9.00 -21.54
CA PRO A 46 35.69 8.24 -21.17
C PRO A 46 34.43 8.82 -21.81
N GLU A 47 33.51 7.95 -22.22
CA GLU A 47 32.21 8.34 -22.77
C GLU A 47 31.29 8.80 -21.63
N VAL A 48 30.53 9.88 -21.87
CA VAL A 48 29.54 10.40 -20.93
C VAL A 48 28.27 9.54 -21.06
N ILE A 49 27.85 8.90 -19.97
CA ILE A 49 26.68 8.02 -19.95
C ILE A 49 25.41 8.85 -19.75
N GLU A 50 24.39 8.65 -20.58
CA GLU A 50 23.10 9.32 -20.37
C GLU A 50 22.29 8.65 -19.24
N PRO A 51 21.72 9.41 -18.29
CA PRO A 51 20.86 8.86 -17.25
C PRO A 51 19.56 8.31 -17.84
N LEU A 52 19.04 7.24 -17.23
CA LEU A 52 17.74 6.68 -17.63
C LEU A 52 16.61 7.67 -17.35
N GLN A 53 15.48 7.50 -18.02
CA GLN A 53 14.30 8.29 -17.66
C GLN A 53 13.75 7.84 -16.30
N LYS A 54 13.51 8.82 -15.42
CA LYS A 54 12.80 8.63 -14.16
C LYS A 54 11.51 7.83 -14.40
N PRO A 55 11.24 6.78 -13.62
CA PRO A 55 10.02 5.99 -13.79
C PRO A 55 8.79 6.88 -13.58
N SER A 56 7.70 6.54 -14.28
CA SER A 56 6.41 7.18 -14.02
C SER A 56 5.99 6.91 -12.57
N THR A 57 5.67 7.96 -11.83
CA THR A 57 5.10 7.91 -10.47
C THR A 57 3.63 7.48 -10.45
N ARG A 58 3.14 6.80 -11.49
CA ARG A 58 1.77 6.29 -11.52
C ARG A 58 1.65 5.09 -10.58
N ILE A 59 1.51 5.39 -9.30
CA ILE A 59 1.14 4.43 -8.27
C ILE A 59 -0.38 4.26 -8.32
N GLU A 60 -0.84 3.02 -8.29
CA GLU A 60 -2.26 2.73 -8.13
C GLU A 60 -2.72 3.21 -6.76
N THR A 61 -3.87 3.89 -6.74
CA THR A 61 -4.46 4.33 -5.48
C THR A 61 -5.31 3.21 -4.89
N PRO A 62 -5.13 2.85 -3.61
CA PRO A 62 -6.10 2.03 -2.90
C PRO A 62 -7.46 2.68 -3.03
N THR A 63 -8.45 1.89 -3.42
CA THR A 63 -9.83 2.37 -3.50
C THR A 63 -10.21 2.79 -2.10
N LYS A 64 -10.34 4.11 -1.89
CA LYS A 64 -11.06 4.60 -0.72
C LYS A 64 -12.44 4.01 -0.84
N THR A 65 -12.92 3.35 0.21
CA THR A 65 -14.31 2.91 0.32
C THR A 65 -15.18 4.13 0.08
N THR A 66 -15.60 4.30 -1.17
CA THR A 66 -16.23 5.54 -1.62
C THR A 66 -17.67 5.45 -1.19
N THR A 67 -18.09 6.57 -0.63
CA THR A 67 -19.39 7.08 -0.19
C THR A 67 -20.61 6.75 -1.06
N GLU A 68 -20.71 5.60 -1.71
CA GLU A 68 -22.03 5.03 -1.85
C GLU A 68 -22.37 4.51 -0.47
N THR A 69 -23.40 5.09 0.15
CA THR A 69 -24.10 4.44 1.24
C THR A 69 -24.28 3.00 0.77
N PRO A 70 -23.59 1.99 1.39
CA PRO A 70 -23.83 0.61 1.01
C PRO A 70 -25.34 0.48 1.04
N LYS A 71 -25.96 -0.17 0.04
CA LYS A 71 -27.40 -0.48 0.06
C LYS A 71 -27.67 -1.21 1.38
N THR A 72 -27.86 -0.43 2.42
CA THR A 72 -28.30 -0.88 3.71
C THR A 72 -29.67 -1.35 3.33
N ILE A 73 -29.93 -2.64 3.56
CA ILE A 73 -31.29 -3.13 3.44
C ILE A 73 -32.04 -2.26 4.43
N SER A 74 -32.76 -1.25 3.90
CA SER A 74 -33.39 -0.22 4.69
C SER A 74 -34.55 -0.90 5.37
N THR A 75 -34.27 -1.41 6.56
CA THR A 75 -35.28 -2.06 7.36
C THR A 75 -36.21 -0.97 7.86
N THR A 76 -37.52 -1.21 7.88
CA THR A 76 -38.39 -0.29 8.62
C THR A 76 -38.15 -0.53 10.10
N PRO A 77 -37.84 0.49 10.93
CA PRO A 77 -37.56 0.29 12.34
C PRO A 77 -38.69 -0.51 13.04
N LEU A 78 -38.34 -1.57 13.76
CA LEU A 78 -39.32 -2.48 14.35
C LEU A 78 -39.95 -1.87 15.61
N ARG A 79 -41.29 -1.74 15.65
CA ARG A 79 -42.05 -1.36 16.85
C ARG A 79 -42.87 -2.53 17.37
N ALA A 80 -42.64 -2.94 18.62
CA ALA A 80 -43.46 -3.90 19.34
C ALA A 80 -44.60 -3.21 20.13
N THR A 81 -45.66 -3.96 20.45
CA THR A 81 -46.80 -3.45 21.24
C THR A 81 -46.42 -3.19 22.70
N HIS A 82 -46.99 -2.15 23.30
CA HIS A 82 -46.67 -1.67 24.67
C HIS A 82 -47.40 -2.43 25.78
N ASN A 83 -47.40 -3.77 25.74
CA ASN A 83 -47.91 -4.52 26.88
C ASN A 83 -46.89 -4.45 28.03
N GLU A 84 -47.36 -4.36 29.27
CA GLU A 84 -46.49 -4.46 30.42
C GLU A 84 -45.90 -5.86 30.50
N ILE A 85 -44.57 -5.93 30.49
CA ILE A 85 -43.82 -7.16 30.67
C ILE A 85 -43.16 -7.07 32.05
N PRO A 86 -43.37 -8.06 32.94
CA PRO A 86 -42.65 -8.12 34.21
C PRO A 86 -41.17 -8.45 33.98
N ASN A 87 -40.27 -7.66 34.57
CA ASN A 87 -38.82 -7.89 34.60
C ASN A 87 -38.12 -8.18 33.24
N PRO A 88 -38.37 -7.40 32.18
CA PRO A 88 -37.67 -7.58 30.91
C PRO A 88 -36.19 -7.27 31.11
N THR A 89 -35.34 -8.21 30.73
CA THR A 89 -33.88 -8.03 30.70
C THR A 89 -33.45 -8.15 29.24
N LEU A 90 -32.71 -7.14 28.78
CA LEU A 90 -32.08 -7.14 27.46
C LEU A 90 -30.62 -6.75 27.65
N THR A 91 -29.73 -7.70 27.42
CA THR A 91 -28.28 -7.48 27.47
C THR A 91 -27.65 -7.69 26.10
N ALA A 92 -26.66 -6.86 25.76
CA ALA A 92 -25.96 -6.98 24.48
C ALA A 92 -25.35 -8.38 24.25
N PRO A 93 -24.67 -9.02 25.23
CA PRO A 93 -24.10 -10.35 25.03
C PRO A 93 -25.15 -11.42 24.69
N GLN A 94 -26.30 -11.42 25.38
CA GLN A 94 -27.36 -12.39 25.12
C GLN A 94 -28.05 -12.14 23.77
N ILE A 95 -28.24 -10.88 23.38
CA ILE A 95 -28.75 -10.55 22.04
C ILE A 95 -27.81 -11.08 20.95
N ILE A 96 -26.50 -10.91 21.12
CA ILE A 96 -25.48 -11.44 20.20
C ILE A 96 -25.52 -12.97 20.17
N GLU A 97 -25.63 -13.63 21.31
CA GLU A 97 -25.74 -15.09 21.41
C GLU A 97 -26.94 -15.64 20.63
N TRP A 98 -28.12 -15.06 20.82
CA TRP A 98 -29.33 -15.43 20.06
C TRP A 98 -29.23 -15.12 18.58
N THR A 99 -28.61 -14.00 18.21
CA THR A 99 -28.34 -13.66 16.80
C THR A 99 -27.44 -14.71 16.14
N ASN A 100 -26.38 -15.11 16.84
CA ASN A 100 -25.45 -16.15 16.37
C ASN A 100 -26.08 -17.54 16.34
N LYS A 101 -27.06 -17.82 17.21
CA LYS A 101 -27.86 -19.05 17.12
C LYS A 101 -28.65 -19.10 15.81
N GLU A 102 -29.31 -18.01 15.43
CA GLU A 102 -30.03 -17.92 14.15
C GLU A 102 -29.11 -18.10 12.94
N ARG A 103 -27.91 -17.49 12.99
CA ARG A 103 -26.90 -17.67 11.93
C ARG A 103 -26.43 -19.13 11.81
N ARG A 104 -26.12 -19.79 12.92
CA ARG A 104 -25.75 -21.21 12.93
C ARG A 104 -26.85 -22.11 12.40
N ASN A 105 -28.12 -21.82 12.71
CA ASN A 105 -29.26 -22.56 12.17
C ASN A 105 -29.35 -22.48 10.64
N GLN A 106 -28.76 -21.47 10.02
CA GLN A 106 -28.67 -21.28 8.57
C GLN A 106 -27.31 -21.71 7.98
N GLY A 107 -26.44 -22.32 8.77
CA GLY A 107 -25.10 -22.73 8.33
C GLY A 107 -24.12 -21.57 8.10
N LEU A 108 -24.40 -20.40 8.68
CA LEU A 108 -23.53 -19.23 8.61
C LEU A 108 -22.59 -19.15 9.81
N ASP A 109 -21.41 -18.57 9.59
CA ASP A 109 -20.45 -18.31 10.65
C ASP A 109 -21.01 -17.32 11.69
N PRO A 110 -20.73 -17.52 12.99
CA PRO A 110 -21.12 -16.57 14.02
C PRO A 110 -20.36 -15.26 13.85
N LEU A 111 -21.05 -14.15 14.13
CA LEU A 111 -20.47 -12.81 14.16
C LEU A 111 -19.61 -12.65 15.42
N GLN A 112 -18.45 -12.03 15.24
CA GLN A 112 -17.57 -11.65 16.34
C GLN A 112 -18.06 -10.34 16.98
N GLU A 113 -18.15 -10.31 18.30
CA GLU A 113 -18.45 -9.06 19.01
C GLU A 113 -17.30 -8.06 18.86
N ASN A 114 -17.62 -6.83 18.46
CA ASN A 114 -16.68 -5.73 18.33
C ASN A 114 -17.08 -4.56 19.25
N ALA A 115 -16.17 -4.15 20.13
CA ALA A 115 -16.42 -3.09 21.12
C ALA A 115 -16.68 -1.71 20.48
N THR A 116 -16.05 -1.41 19.34
CA THR A 116 -16.30 -0.17 18.59
C THR A 116 -17.70 -0.17 17.99
N LEU A 117 -18.19 -1.32 17.51
CA LEU A 117 -19.58 -1.46 17.06
C LEU A 117 -20.58 -1.31 18.24
N ASN A 118 -20.25 -1.81 19.44
CA ASN A 118 -21.05 -1.56 20.65
C ASN A 118 -21.13 -0.06 20.98
N LEU A 119 -20.03 0.68 20.81
CA LEU A 119 -20.00 2.13 21.00
C LEU A 119 -20.89 2.86 19.99
N ILE A 120 -20.85 2.46 18.71
CA ILE A 120 -21.73 3.01 17.66
C ILE A 120 -23.20 2.78 18.02
N ALA A 121 -23.56 1.54 18.40
CA ALA A 121 -24.92 1.19 18.82
C ALA A 121 -25.38 2.01 20.03
N THR A 122 -24.49 2.21 21.01
CA THR A 122 -24.76 3.02 22.21
C THR A 122 -25.01 4.48 21.86
N LYS A 123 -24.14 5.10 21.06
CA LYS A 123 -24.31 6.49 20.59
C LYS A 123 -25.65 6.67 19.85
N LYS A 124 -26.04 5.70 19.02
CA LYS A 124 -27.33 5.70 18.32
C LYS A 124 -28.53 5.69 19.27
N ILE A 125 -28.55 4.75 20.21
CA ILE A 125 -29.61 4.65 21.23
C ILE A 125 -29.73 5.93 22.04
N GLU A 126 -28.59 6.48 22.47
CA GLU A 126 -28.58 7.69 23.29
C GLU A 126 -29.08 8.91 22.54
N ASP A 127 -28.73 9.05 21.26
CA ASP A 127 -29.26 10.12 20.43
C ASP A 127 -30.77 9.99 20.20
N MET A 128 -31.25 8.77 19.90
CA MET A 128 -32.68 8.48 19.72
C MET A 128 -33.50 8.79 20.98
N PHE A 129 -33.02 8.39 22.17
CA PHE A 129 -33.68 8.77 23.43
C PHE A 129 -33.58 10.26 23.70
N ARG A 130 -32.41 10.89 23.55
CA ARG A 130 -32.23 12.31 23.85
C ARG A 130 -33.12 13.21 22.99
N ARG A 131 -33.25 12.88 21.71
CA ARG A 131 -33.99 13.68 20.72
C ARG A 131 -35.41 13.16 20.45
N GLN A 132 -35.82 12.09 21.14
CA GLN A 132 -37.16 11.50 21.05
C GLN A 132 -37.57 11.18 19.60
N TYR A 133 -36.70 10.47 18.87
CA TYR A 133 -37.00 9.94 17.54
C TYR A 133 -36.62 8.45 17.44
N PHE A 134 -37.17 7.75 16.45
CA PHE A 134 -36.84 6.35 16.19
C PHE A 134 -36.71 6.12 14.68
N ALA A 135 -35.49 6.24 14.17
CA ALA A 135 -35.18 6.12 12.75
C ALA A 135 -33.69 5.78 12.52
N HIS A 136 -33.41 5.17 11.36
CA HIS A 136 -32.05 4.85 10.91
C HIS A 136 -31.17 6.09 10.66
N ILE A 137 -31.79 7.23 10.33
CA ILE A 137 -31.11 8.51 10.12
C ILE A 137 -31.62 9.49 11.17
N SER A 138 -30.70 10.19 11.83
CA SER A 138 -31.07 11.18 12.84
C SER A 138 -31.72 12.42 12.20
N PRO A 139 -32.44 13.25 12.99
CA PRO A 139 -32.92 14.55 12.51
C PRO A 139 -31.81 15.50 12.04
N SER A 140 -30.54 15.26 12.44
CA SER A 140 -29.35 15.97 11.94
C SER A 140 -28.66 15.25 10.78
N SER A 141 -29.36 14.33 10.10
CA SER A 141 -28.85 13.54 8.97
C SER A 141 -27.67 12.63 9.29
N THR A 142 -27.56 12.16 10.54
CA THR A 142 -26.47 11.27 10.99
C THR A 142 -26.91 9.80 10.95
N SER A 143 -26.20 8.99 10.18
CA SER A 143 -26.36 7.53 10.07
C SER A 143 -25.43 6.76 11.02
N ALA A 144 -25.62 5.45 11.17
CA ALA A 144 -24.64 4.59 11.87
C ALA A 144 -23.26 4.61 11.18
N GLY A 145 -23.23 4.71 9.85
CA GLY A 145 -21.99 4.83 9.09
C GLY A 145 -21.24 6.14 9.33
N ASP A 146 -21.96 7.25 9.58
CA ASP A 146 -21.33 8.52 9.97
C ASP A 146 -20.67 8.41 11.34
N ILE A 147 -21.37 7.80 12.30
CA ILE A 147 -20.82 7.57 13.65
C ILE A 147 -19.64 6.62 13.58
N ALA A 148 -19.69 5.58 12.75
CA ALA A 148 -18.59 4.64 12.54
C ALA A 148 -17.32 5.36 12.09
N ARG A 149 -17.43 6.28 11.12
CA ARG A 149 -16.30 7.13 10.69
C ARG A 149 -15.80 8.05 11.79
N GLU A 150 -16.71 8.68 12.55
CA GLU A 150 -16.35 9.55 13.68
C GLU A 150 -15.52 8.81 14.73
N VAL A 151 -15.83 7.54 15.00
CA VAL A 151 -15.13 6.73 16.01
C VAL A 151 -13.98 5.89 15.45
N GLY A 152 -13.64 6.04 14.16
CA GLY A 152 -12.50 5.37 13.53
C GLY A 152 -12.72 3.89 13.22
N TYR A 153 -13.96 3.44 13.06
CA TYR A 153 -14.24 2.10 12.54
C TYR A 153 -14.15 2.12 11.01
N GLU A 154 -13.12 1.50 10.46
CA GLU A 154 -12.92 1.35 9.01
C GLU A 154 -13.66 0.13 8.47
N PHE A 155 -14.63 0.35 7.59
CA PHE A 155 -15.51 -0.70 7.08
C PHE A 155 -15.67 -0.67 5.56
N ILE A 156 -15.97 -1.83 5.00
CA ILE A 156 -16.44 -2.02 3.62
C ILE A 156 -17.95 -1.80 3.58
N SER A 157 -18.67 -2.39 4.53
CA SER A 157 -20.12 -2.25 4.68
C SER A 157 -20.53 -2.26 6.14
N ILE A 158 -21.60 -1.53 6.45
CA ILE A 158 -22.22 -1.49 7.78
C ILE A 158 -23.73 -1.71 7.65
N GLY A 159 -24.32 -2.47 8.56
CA GLY A 159 -25.77 -2.73 8.64
C GLY A 159 -26.33 -2.32 9.99
N GLU A 160 -27.63 -2.04 10.04
CA GLU A 160 -28.31 -1.66 11.29
C GLU A 160 -29.67 -2.34 11.40
N ASN A 161 -29.96 -2.93 12.57
CA ASN A 161 -31.30 -3.30 12.98
C ASN A 161 -31.74 -2.44 14.18
N LEU A 162 -32.97 -1.93 14.13
CA LEU A 162 -33.56 -1.13 15.20
C LEU A 162 -34.79 -1.83 15.77
N ALA A 163 -34.93 -1.83 17.09
CA ALA A 163 -36.14 -2.26 17.78
C ALA A 163 -36.54 -1.27 18.87
N LEU A 164 -37.83 -0.99 18.97
CA LEU A 164 -38.46 -0.20 20.01
C LEU A 164 -39.68 -0.95 20.56
N GLY A 165 -39.83 -0.99 21.87
CA GLY A 165 -40.96 -1.61 22.54
C GLY A 165 -40.50 -2.64 23.56
N ASN A 166 -41.45 -3.14 24.35
CA ASN A 166 -41.14 -4.09 25.41
C ASN A 166 -41.05 -5.50 24.83
N PHE A 167 -39.88 -6.11 24.97
CA PHE A 167 -39.64 -7.52 24.63
C PHE A 167 -39.53 -8.34 25.91
N LYS A 168 -39.97 -9.60 25.87
CA LYS A 168 -39.95 -10.49 27.04
C LYS A 168 -38.52 -10.78 27.50
N ASN A 169 -37.64 -11.03 26.55
CA ASN A 169 -36.24 -11.41 26.70
C ASN A 169 -35.54 -11.21 25.35
N GLU A 170 -34.24 -11.50 25.31
CA GLU A 170 -33.40 -11.39 24.12
C GLU A 170 -33.84 -12.32 22.98
N GLU A 171 -34.30 -13.55 23.30
CA GLU A 171 -34.87 -14.49 22.33
C GLU A 171 -36.07 -13.89 21.59
N ALA A 172 -37.02 -13.29 22.32
CA ALA A 172 -38.21 -12.69 21.73
C ALA A 172 -37.87 -11.47 20.86
N LEU A 173 -36.86 -10.68 21.25
CA LEU A 173 -36.35 -9.57 20.45
C LEU A 173 -35.75 -10.07 19.13
N VAL A 174 -34.84 -11.06 19.19
CA VAL A 174 -34.21 -11.63 17.99
C VAL A 174 -35.24 -12.32 17.10
N ALA A 175 -36.17 -13.08 17.67
CA ALA A 175 -37.27 -13.69 16.92
C ALA A 175 -38.13 -12.64 16.19
N ALA A 176 -38.37 -11.48 16.82
CA ALA A 176 -39.11 -10.39 16.20
C ALA A 176 -38.35 -9.76 15.01
N TRP A 177 -37.02 -9.60 15.10
CA TRP A 177 -36.20 -9.24 13.94
C TRP A 177 -36.23 -10.32 12.85
N MET A 178 -36.13 -11.60 13.21
CA MET A 178 -36.19 -12.71 12.24
C MET A 178 -37.56 -12.81 11.53
N GLY A 179 -38.64 -12.38 12.18
CA GLY A 179 -39.97 -12.27 11.57
C GLY A 179 -40.09 -11.16 10.54
N SER A 180 -39.18 -10.18 10.53
CA SER A 180 -39.16 -9.07 9.59
C SER A 180 -38.14 -9.31 8.48
N GLU A 181 -38.59 -9.32 7.22
CA GLU A 181 -37.74 -9.65 6.07
C GLU A 181 -36.44 -8.83 6.03
N GLY A 182 -36.52 -7.51 6.20
CA GLY A 182 -35.34 -6.65 6.17
C GLY A 182 -34.36 -6.93 7.30
N HIS A 183 -34.85 -7.04 8.55
CA HIS A 183 -33.98 -7.26 9.71
C HIS A 183 -33.35 -8.66 9.68
N ARG A 184 -34.11 -9.66 9.25
CA ARG A 184 -33.63 -11.02 8.99
C ARG A 184 -32.53 -11.02 7.94
N ALA A 185 -32.69 -10.27 6.85
CA ALA A 185 -31.69 -10.20 5.80
C ALA A 185 -30.35 -9.61 6.31
N ASN A 186 -30.38 -8.66 7.25
CA ASN A 186 -29.17 -8.19 7.92
C ASN A 186 -28.53 -9.28 8.80
N ILE A 187 -29.33 -9.93 9.67
CA ILE A 187 -28.83 -11.00 10.57
C ILE A 187 -28.19 -12.15 9.78
N LEU A 188 -28.80 -12.52 8.65
CA LEU A 188 -28.38 -13.64 7.81
C LEU A 188 -27.48 -13.24 6.64
N LYS A 189 -26.99 -12.00 6.56
CA LYS A 189 -26.07 -11.62 5.50
C LYS A 189 -24.75 -12.41 5.68
N PRO A 190 -24.33 -13.26 4.72
CA PRO A 190 -23.16 -14.11 4.90
C PRO A 190 -21.86 -13.33 5.06
N THR A 191 -21.78 -12.14 4.45
CA THR A 191 -20.56 -11.33 4.40
C THR A 191 -20.29 -10.51 5.66
N TYR A 192 -21.27 -10.36 6.57
CA TYR A 192 -21.00 -9.71 7.86
C TYR A 192 -20.13 -10.63 8.73
N ALA A 193 -19.11 -10.04 9.33
CA ALA A 193 -18.15 -10.73 10.19
C ALA A 193 -18.21 -10.26 11.64
N GLU A 194 -18.55 -9.00 11.87
CA GLU A 194 -18.59 -8.39 13.20
C GLU A 194 -19.99 -7.88 13.57
N ILE A 195 -20.25 -7.81 14.87
CA ILE A 195 -21.47 -7.27 15.44
C ILE A 195 -21.18 -6.41 16.68
N GLY A 196 -21.96 -5.35 16.86
CA GLY A 196 -22.09 -4.67 18.14
C GLY A 196 -23.55 -4.41 18.46
N VAL A 197 -23.90 -4.44 19.73
CA VAL A 197 -25.27 -4.31 20.20
C VAL A 197 -25.33 -3.34 21.38
N ALA A 198 -26.39 -2.54 21.40
CA ALA A 198 -26.80 -1.83 22.60
C ALA A 198 -28.29 -2.11 22.87
N ALA A 199 -28.66 -2.14 24.14
CA ALA A 199 -30.03 -2.17 24.60
C ALA A 199 -30.17 -1.27 25.83
N LYS A 200 -31.17 -0.39 25.84
CA LYS A 200 -31.39 0.56 26.93
C LYS A 200 -32.88 0.78 27.16
N ARG A 201 -33.26 0.86 28.44
CA ARG A 201 -34.62 1.20 28.86
C ARG A 201 -34.65 2.63 29.35
N SER A 202 -35.48 3.48 28.75
CA SER A 202 -35.62 4.88 29.16
C SER A 202 -36.98 5.46 28.73
N ILE A 203 -37.23 6.73 29.04
CA ILE A 203 -38.46 7.42 28.64
C ILE A 203 -38.39 7.80 27.17
N PHE A 204 -39.34 7.30 26.39
CA PHE A 204 -39.54 7.62 24.98
C PHE A 204 -41.02 7.92 24.75
N GLU A 205 -41.33 9.06 24.13
CA GLU A 205 -42.71 9.53 23.88
C GLU A 205 -43.59 9.46 25.17
N GLY A 206 -43.00 9.76 26.33
CA GLY A 206 -43.66 9.75 27.63
C GLY A 206 -43.82 8.38 28.30
N ARG A 207 -43.25 7.30 27.74
CA ARG A 207 -43.37 5.93 28.27
C ARG A 207 -42.01 5.29 28.53
N LEU A 208 -41.91 4.53 29.61
CA LEU A 208 -40.72 3.71 29.88
C LEU A 208 -40.64 2.55 28.88
N THR A 209 -39.71 2.63 27.95
CA THR A 209 -39.64 1.78 26.76
C THR A 209 -38.23 1.25 26.57
N TRP A 210 -38.12 0.00 26.11
CA TRP A 210 -36.86 -0.57 25.64
C TRP A 210 -36.58 -0.14 24.20
N MET A 211 -35.32 0.17 23.93
CA MET A 211 -34.78 0.34 22.59
C MET A 211 -33.54 -0.53 22.46
N SER A 212 -33.37 -1.18 21.31
CA SER A 212 -32.17 -1.94 20.97
C SER A 212 -31.70 -1.63 19.56
N VAL A 213 -30.38 -1.61 19.39
CA VAL A 213 -29.67 -1.35 18.14
C VAL A 213 -28.68 -2.49 17.95
N GLN A 214 -28.73 -3.16 16.80
CA GLN A 214 -27.65 -4.02 16.32
C GLN A 214 -26.93 -3.34 15.17
N ILE A 215 -25.61 -3.32 15.22
CA ILE A 215 -24.73 -2.83 14.16
C ILE A 215 -23.93 -4.02 13.65
N PHE A 216 -23.93 -4.22 12.33
CA PHE A 216 -23.18 -5.28 11.66
C PHE A 216 -22.05 -4.69 10.85
N GLY A 217 -20.89 -5.34 10.85
CA GLY A 217 -19.68 -4.86 10.19
C GLY A 217 -19.08 -5.86 9.21
N ILE A 218 -18.68 -5.35 8.04
CA ILE A 218 -17.64 -5.94 7.21
C ILE A 218 -16.41 -5.03 7.38
N PRO A 219 -15.47 -5.35 8.28
CA PRO A 219 -14.33 -4.46 8.55
C PRO A 219 -13.37 -4.47 7.35
N GLN A 220 -12.71 -3.35 7.07
CA GLN A 220 -11.71 -3.27 5.99
C GLN A 220 -10.54 -4.22 6.21
N SER A 221 -10.25 -4.57 7.47
CA SER A 221 -9.20 -5.52 7.85
C SER A 221 -9.40 -6.95 7.32
N LEU A 222 -10.57 -7.28 6.77
CA LEU A 222 -10.76 -8.55 6.04
C LEU A 222 -10.02 -8.58 4.70
N CYS A 223 -9.65 -7.42 4.16
CA CYS A 223 -8.88 -7.32 2.92
C CYS A 223 -7.40 -7.05 3.18
N PRO A 224 -6.49 -7.61 2.35
CA PRO A 224 -5.07 -7.36 2.49
C PRO A 224 -4.78 -5.90 2.14
N HIS A 225 -4.37 -5.08 3.12
CA HIS A 225 -4.00 -3.70 2.85
C HIS A 225 -2.60 -3.59 2.23
N PRO A 226 -2.40 -2.67 1.26
CA PRO A 226 -1.08 -2.38 0.72
C PRO A 226 -0.13 -1.89 1.80
N ASN A 227 1.15 -2.21 1.67
CA ASN A 227 2.12 -1.88 2.69
C ASN A 227 2.50 -0.38 2.63
N GLU A 228 2.09 0.37 3.65
CA GLU A 228 2.37 1.81 3.76
C GLU A 228 3.88 2.12 3.88
N LEU A 229 4.71 1.18 4.36
CA LEU A 229 6.16 1.35 4.33
C LEU A 229 6.70 1.30 2.90
N THR A 230 6.18 0.40 2.06
CA THR A 230 6.54 0.35 0.63
C THR A 230 6.22 1.67 -0.04
N ARG A 231 5.04 2.24 0.23
CA ARG A 231 4.67 3.58 -0.25
C ARG A 231 5.66 4.65 0.22
N THR A 232 5.99 4.66 1.50
CA THR A 232 6.93 5.61 2.09
C THR A 232 8.31 5.52 1.41
N TYR A 233 8.79 4.30 1.13
CA TYR A 233 10.06 4.11 0.41
C TYR A 233 9.99 4.62 -1.03
N ILE A 234 8.86 4.43 -1.74
CA ILE A 234 8.68 5.00 -3.07
C ILE A 234 8.75 6.53 -3.03
N GLU A 235 8.10 7.17 -2.06
CA GLU A 235 8.11 8.63 -1.89
C GLU A 235 9.52 9.15 -1.58
N GLN A 236 10.27 8.45 -0.73
CA GLN A 236 11.67 8.76 -0.43
C GLN A 236 12.57 8.61 -1.67
N HIS A 237 12.44 7.51 -2.39
CA HIS A 237 13.19 7.27 -3.62
C HIS A 237 12.87 8.33 -4.68
N ASP A 238 11.60 8.75 -4.80
CA ASP A 238 11.19 9.80 -5.73
C ASP A 238 11.87 11.14 -5.42
N ALA A 239 11.95 11.50 -4.15
CA ALA A 239 12.65 12.70 -3.69
C ALA A 239 14.16 12.61 -3.99
N SER A 240 14.80 11.47 -3.67
CA SER A 240 16.21 11.24 -3.97
C SER A 240 16.52 11.27 -5.46
N LEU A 241 15.68 10.63 -6.29
CA LEU A 241 15.80 10.68 -7.76
C LEU A 241 15.70 12.11 -8.28
N THR A 242 14.83 12.94 -7.70
CA THR A 242 14.69 14.35 -8.09
C THR A 242 15.98 15.13 -7.78
N GLY A 243 16.53 15.00 -6.57
CA GLY A 243 17.78 15.67 -6.21
C GLY A 243 19.00 15.19 -7.01
N LEU A 244 19.09 13.88 -7.29
CA LEU A 244 20.13 13.30 -8.14
C LEU A 244 20.02 13.83 -9.58
N GLN A 245 18.81 13.95 -10.12
CA GLN A 245 18.58 14.46 -11.46
C GLN A 245 19.00 15.93 -11.61
N GLU A 246 18.71 16.78 -10.61
CA GLU A 246 19.18 18.17 -10.58
C GLU A 246 20.71 18.25 -10.54
N THR A 247 21.35 17.38 -9.74
CA THR A 247 22.81 17.30 -9.65
C THR A 247 23.44 16.85 -10.96
N LEU A 248 22.86 15.83 -11.60
CA LEU A 248 23.32 15.32 -12.89
C LEU A 248 23.22 16.38 -13.98
N GLU A 249 22.13 17.17 -14.03
CA GLU A 249 22.00 18.23 -15.02
C GLU A 249 23.05 19.32 -14.83
N ALA A 250 23.27 19.76 -13.58
CA ALA A 250 24.29 20.76 -13.26
C ALA A 250 25.71 20.28 -13.60
N GLN A 251 26.04 19.01 -13.30
CA GLN A 251 27.34 18.43 -13.66
C GLN A 251 27.49 18.24 -15.17
N LYS A 252 26.43 17.86 -15.87
CA LYS A 252 26.42 17.72 -17.33
C LYS A 252 26.71 19.05 -18.02
N GLU A 253 26.06 20.13 -17.58
CA GLU A 253 26.36 21.48 -18.08
C GLU A 253 27.81 21.90 -17.82
N ALA A 254 28.33 21.62 -16.62
CA ALA A 254 29.72 21.91 -16.26
C ALA A 254 30.71 21.13 -17.15
N LEU A 255 30.44 19.84 -17.41
CA LEU A 255 31.24 19.01 -18.31
C LEU A 255 31.24 19.53 -19.75
N LEU A 256 30.10 20.02 -20.25
CA LEU A 256 30.01 20.61 -21.59
C LEU A 256 30.90 21.85 -21.70
N LYS A 257 30.88 22.73 -20.70
CA LYS A 257 31.73 23.95 -20.64
C LYS A 257 33.22 23.62 -20.52
N GLU A 258 33.57 22.65 -19.69
CA GLU A 258 34.96 22.22 -19.48
C GLU A 258 35.53 21.59 -20.76
N LYS A 259 34.73 20.78 -21.47
CA LYS A 259 35.12 20.13 -22.73
C LYS A 259 35.55 21.13 -23.82
N GLU A 260 34.94 22.32 -23.84
CA GLU A 260 35.25 23.37 -24.81
C GLU A 260 36.52 24.16 -24.44
N THR A 261 36.89 24.21 -23.17
CA THR A 261 37.87 25.16 -22.65
C THR A 261 39.18 24.53 -22.15
N THR A 262 39.19 23.24 -21.82
CA THR A 262 40.33 22.61 -21.13
C THR A 262 41.35 21.95 -22.07
N GLU A 263 42.63 22.23 -21.84
CA GLU A 263 43.75 21.47 -22.41
C GLU A 263 44.12 20.26 -21.53
N ASP A 264 43.66 20.23 -20.27
CA ASP A 264 43.93 19.15 -19.31
C ASP A 264 42.92 18.00 -19.47
N ARG A 265 43.29 17.05 -20.32
CA ARG A 265 42.50 15.86 -20.62
C ARG A 265 42.38 14.90 -19.43
N ASN A 266 43.32 14.93 -18.49
CA ASN A 266 43.29 14.08 -17.30
C ASN A 266 42.18 14.56 -16.35
N ALA A 267 42.16 15.86 -16.05
CA ALA A 267 41.16 16.49 -15.19
C ALA A 267 39.74 16.35 -15.76
N TYR A 268 39.57 16.53 -17.07
CA TYR A 268 38.28 16.29 -17.74
C TYR A 268 37.81 14.84 -17.57
N SER A 269 38.71 13.88 -17.81
CA SER A 269 38.38 12.45 -17.72
C SER A 269 37.99 12.03 -16.31
N GLU A 270 38.57 12.65 -15.29
CA GLU A 270 38.19 12.41 -13.89
C GLU A 270 36.77 12.89 -13.59
N LYS A 271 36.41 14.12 -14.01
CA LYS A 271 35.05 14.64 -13.87
C LYS A 271 34.00 13.79 -14.60
N VAL A 272 34.33 13.26 -15.79
CA VAL A 272 33.44 12.33 -16.51
C VAL A 272 33.26 11.03 -15.73
N ARG A 273 34.32 10.50 -15.10
CA ARG A 273 34.20 9.31 -14.24
C ARG A 273 33.30 9.59 -13.02
N GLU A 274 33.44 10.74 -12.38
CA GLU A 274 32.56 11.17 -11.27
C GLU A 274 31.10 11.26 -11.69
N TYR A 275 30.83 11.92 -12.82
CA TYR A 275 29.50 12.00 -13.40
C TYR A 275 28.92 10.61 -13.71
N ASN A 276 29.69 9.74 -14.35
CA ASN A 276 29.25 8.39 -14.69
C ASN A 276 28.97 7.53 -13.44
N MET A 277 29.69 7.74 -12.33
CA MET A 277 29.37 7.10 -11.05
C MET A 277 28.00 7.55 -10.54
N LEU A 278 27.71 8.85 -10.60
CA LEU A 278 26.41 9.41 -10.20
C LEU A 278 25.27 8.91 -11.09
N VAL A 279 25.51 8.77 -12.40
CA VAL A 279 24.55 8.17 -13.33
C VAL A 279 24.25 6.71 -12.97
N ASN A 280 25.27 5.94 -12.58
CA ASN A 280 25.07 4.55 -12.15
C ASN A 280 24.27 4.47 -10.85
N GLU A 281 24.54 5.33 -9.88
CA GLU A 281 23.75 5.44 -8.64
C GLU A 281 22.27 5.76 -8.94
N TYR A 282 22.04 6.78 -9.76
CA TYR A 282 20.71 7.16 -10.20
C TYR A 282 19.97 6.02 -10.93
N ASN A 283 20.63 5.34 -11.86
CA ASN A 283 20.06 4.24 -12.62
C ASN A 283 19.75 3.02 -11.73
N ASN A 284 20.58 2.74 -10.73
CA ASN A 284 20.32 1.70 -9.74
C ASN A 284 19.08 2.04 -8.90
N LEU A 285 18.99 3.28 -8.42
CA LEU A 285 17.83 3.76 -7.66
C LEU A 285 16.54 3.69 -8.48
N ILE A 286 16.58 3.99 -9.78
CA ILE A 286 15.45 3.78 -10.70
C ILE A 286 15.02 2.31 -10.71
N GLY A 287 15.97 1.38 -10.81
CA GLY A 287 15.70 -0.05 -10.83
C GLY A 287 15.02 -0.54 -9.56
N GLU A 288 15.48 -0.08 -8.40
CA GLU A 288 14.87 -0.39 -7.10
C GLU A 288 13.47 0.22 -6.97
N THR A 289 13.31 1.48 -7.37
CA THR A 289 12.03 2.20 -7.31
C THR A 289 10.97 1.51 -8.17
N ARG A 290 11.32 1.01 -9.37
CA ARG A 290 10.39 0.24 -10.22
C ARG A 290 9.88 -1.01 -9.52
N LYS A 291 10.75 -1.77 -8.85
CA LYS A 291 10.37 -2.98 -8.10
C LYS A 291 9.42 -2.65 -6.95
N LEU A 292 9.67 -1.55 -6.23
CA LEU A 292 8.79 -1.08 -5.15
C LEU A 292 7.41 -0.70 -5.69
N ILE A 293 7.36 0.07 -6.79
CA ILE A 293 6.11 0.46 -7.45
C ILE A 293 5.33 -0.78 -7.92
N ASP A 294 5.99 -1.74 -8.56
CA ASP A 294 5.34 -2.97 -9.04
C ASP A 294 4.74 -3.78 -7.88
N THR A 295 5.48 -3.87 -6.76
CA THR A 295 5.03 -4.54 -5.53
C THR A 295 3.80 -3.85 -4.95
N TYR A 296 3.89 -2.53 -4.72
CA TYR A 296 2.79 -1.76 -4.14
C TYR A 296 1.54 -1.77 -5.02
N ASN A 297 1.70 -1.66 -6.34
CA ASN A 297 0.58 -1.74 -7.28
C ASN A 297 -0.06 -3.14 -7.25
N SER A 298 0.74 -4.21 -7.13
CA SER A 298 0.20 -5.56 -6.99
C SER A 298 -0.61 -5.73 -5.71
N GLU A 299 -0.12 -5.22 -4.58
CA GLU A 299 -0.84 -5.23 -3.31
C GLU A 299 -2.12 -4.40 -3.39
N THR A 300 -2.07 -3.24 -4.05
CA THR A 300 -3.22 -2.36 -4.26
C THR A 300 -4.29 -3.03 -5.11
N ARG A 301 -3.93 -3.76 -6.17
CA ARG A 301 -4.87 -4.58 -6.93
C ARG A 301 -5.51 -5.66 -6.07
N ALA A 302 -4.72 -6.40 -5.30
CA ALA A 302 -5.25 -7.45 -4.42
C ALA A 302 -6.23 -6.89 -3.38
N TYR A 303 -5.95 -5.71 -2.82
CA TYR A 303 -6.86 -4.98 -1.94
C TYR A 303 -8.17 -4.61 -2.65
N ASN A 304 -8.07 -3.97 -3.82
CA ASN A 304 -9.23 -3.53 -4.59
C ASN A 304 -10.09 -4.71 -5.07
N ASP A 305 -9.47 -5.78 -5.53
CA ASP A 305 -10.13 -7.02 -5.93
C ASP A 305 -10.87 -7.63 -4.74
N CYS A 306 -10.25 -7.67 -3.56
CA CYS A 306 -10.92 -8.11 -2.34
C CYS A 306 -12.15 -7.27 -1.99
N LEU A 307 -12.04 -5.93 -2.01
CA LEU A 307 -13.20 -5.05 -1.77
C LEU A 307 -14.35 -5.33 -2.73
N SER A 308 -14.04 -5.62 -4.00
CA SER A 308 -15.05 -5.93 -5.03
C SER A 308 -15.91 -7.16 -4.72
N THR A 309 -15.41 -8.10 -3.90
CA THR A 309 -16.16 -9.30 -3.51
C THR A 309 -17.28 -9.03 -2.50
N TYR A 310 -17.29 -7.84 -1.88
CA TYR A 310 -18.25 -7.44 -0.84
C TYR A 310 -19.31 -6.44 -1.32
N HIS A 311 -19.24 -6.00 -2.58
CA HIS A 311 -20.21 -5.11 -3.24
C HIS A 311 -21.40 -5.90 -3.84
#